data_AF-A0A6J7DW03-F1
#
_entry.id   AF-A0A6J7DW03-F1
#
_cell.length_a   1.000
_cell.length_b   1.000
_cell.length_c   1.000
_cell.angle_alpha   90.00
_cell.angle_beta   90.00
_cell.angle_gamma   90.00
#
_symmetry.space_group_name_H-M   'P 1'
#
loop_
_entity.id
_entity.type
_entity.pdbx_description
1 polymer ?
#
loop_
_entity_poly.entity_id
_entity_poly.type
_entity_poly.pdbx_seq_one_letter_code
_entity_poly.pdbx_strand_id
1 'polypeptide(L)'
;MTANKAPTEIEPKTRVRFGLRVKLLTAFTIAFTVVFAVLSIFILTYVTNAAQNKIQQDLRQTAAGSALTVNVPDLQSLLTQVPDYDPKNPYPRDNNLYGKFNSELNHIRELVPEARPYIYVLDPRDDTLRWVATWDAVDQQSTTSVPYRGLVSDVVDADRVAHMKGGLQQTVDQSAYTDANGSWIATYSPITGPDGTVVGAIGIDYPLSYLEEVRAGAIRVVAPILVVGYVLLLVLVLVVSTWLTRPLKRLTKATTRIAEGEYDLDLSGVMSTRFPDEMAVLAESFATMADKVRIREKELTRQVTQLRVEIDAAKRDQAVTEITESDFFTSLAAKAQAMRSRNAEPPADPGIQPTT
;
A
#
# COMPACT_ATOMS: atom_id res chain seq x y z
N MET A 1 61.63 -22.39 -14.57
CA MET A 1 60.35 -23.03 -14.95
C MET A 1 59.22 -22.16 -14.45
N THR A 2 58.73 -21.28 -15.32
CA THR A 2 57.57 -20.40 -15.07
C THR A 2 56.33 -21.06 -15.67
N ALA A 3 55.41 -21.52 -14.85
CA ALA A 3 54.13 -22.05 -15.31
C ALA A 3 53.14 -20.90 -15.48
N ASN A 4 52.88 -20.53 -16.73
CA ASN A 4 51.84 -19.58 -17.13
C ASN A 4 50.47 -20.25 -16.97
N LYS A 5 49.65 -19.78 -16.02
CA LYS A 5 48.29 -20.29 -15.78
C LYS A 5 47.33 -19.47 -16.64
N ALA A 6 46.67 -20.12 -17.59
CA ALA A 6 45.70 -19.48 -18.49
C ALA A 6 44.55 -18.80 -17.72
N PRO A 7 44.03 -17.67 -18.20
CA PRO A 7 42.93 -16.98 -17.55
C PRO A 7 41.63 -17.79 -17.64
N THR A 8 40.99 -18.00 -16.49
CA THR A 8 39.68 -18.63 -16.33
C THR A 8 38.62 -17.86 -17.12
N GLU A 9 38.00 -18.56 -18.06
CA GLU A 9 36.87 -18.09 -18.86
C GLU A 9 35.68 -17.81 -17.93
N ILE A 10 35.24 -16.55 -17.87
CA ILE A 10 34.12 -16.12 -17.03
C ILE A 10 32.83 -16.47 -17.78
N GLU A 11 32.17 -17.55 -17.38
CA GLU A 11 30.83 -17.89 -17.89
C GLU A 11 29.87 -16.69 -17.74
N PRO A 12 29.17 -16.26 -18.80
CA PRO A 12 28.23 -15.16 -18.70
C PRO A 12 27.01 -15.59 -17.89
N LYS A 13 26.87 -15.04 -16.67
CA LYS A 13 25.63 -15.14 -15.86
C LYS A 13 24.43 -14.75 -16.72
N THR A 14 23.59 -15.73 -17.06
CA THR A 14 22.32 -15.55 -17.76
C THR A 14 21.37 -14.68 -16.93
N ARG A 15 21.37 -13.37 -17.20
CA ARG A 15 20.42 -12.44 -16.57
C ARG A 15 19.04 -12.69 -17.16
N VAL A 16 18.12 -13.19 -16.34
CA VAL A 16 16.69 -13.34 -16.70
C VAL A 16 16.13 -11.97 -17.08
N ARG A 17 15.78 -11.78 -18.36
CA ARG A 17 15.23 -10.51 -18.88
C ARG A 17 13.71 -10.54 -18.81
N PHE A 18 13.16 -9.97 -17.74
CA PHE A 18 11.72 -9.71 -17.66
C PHE A 18 11.32 -8.54 -18.57
N GLY A 19 10.20 -8.67 -19.28
CA GLY A 19 9.62 -7.60 -20.08
C GLY A 19 9.19 -6.40 -19.23
N LEU A 20 9.21 -5.20 -19.81
CA LEU A 20 8.91 -3.93 -19.12
C LEU A 20 7.61 -3.97 -18.29
N ARG A 21 6.56 -4.61 -18.82
CA ARG A 21 5.27 -4.80 -18.13
C ARG A 21 5.42 -5.52 -16.79
N VAL A 22 6.18 -6.61 -16.74
CA VAL A 22 6.35 -7.39 -15.51
C VAL A 22 7.13 -6.57 -14.49
N LYS A 23 8.20 -5.87 -14.89
CA LYS A 23 8.98 -5.01 -14.01
C LYS A 23 8.15 -3.88 -13.40
N LEU A 24 7.37 -3.18 -14.23
CA LEU A 24 6.51 -2.09 -13.75
C LEU A 24 5.40 -2.62 -12.85
N LEU A 25 4.76 -3.74 -13.23
CA LEU A 25 3.75 -4.37 -12.40
C LEU A 25 4.30 -4.76 -11.04
N THR A 26 5.44 -5.48 -10.99
CA THR A 26 6.06 -5.86 -9.71
C THR A 26 6.45 -4.65 -8.88
N ALA A 27 7.03 -3.61 -9.50
CA ALA A 27 7.44 -2.41 -8.79
C ALA A 27 6.24 -1.68 -8.18
N PHE A 28 5.17 -1.45 -8.96
CA PHE A 28 3.97 -0.80 -8.47
C PHE A 28 3.22 -1.66 -7.45
N THR A 29 3.08 -2.96 -7.68
CA THR A 29 2.44 -3.86 -6.70
C THR A 29 3.17 -3.82 -5.37
N ILE A 30 4.52 -3.88 -5.34
CA ILE A 30 5.29 -3.77 -4.10
C ILE A 30 5.07 -2.41 -3.44
N ALA A 31 5.24 -1.31 -4.18
CA ALA A 31 5.10 0.04 -3.64
C ALA A 31 3.70 0.27 -3.05
N PHE A 32 2.64 -0.05 -3.80
CA PHE A 32 1.26 0.11 -3.34
C PHE A 32 0.90 -0.86 -2.22
N THR A 33 1.46 -2.07 -2.19
CA THR A 33 1.23 -3.02 -1.07
C THR A 33 1.86 -2.51 0.21
N VAL A 34 3.06 -1.92 0.17
CA VAL A 34 3.70 -1.32 1.35
C VAL A 34 2.86 -0.16 1.87
N VAL A 35 2.44 0.76 1.00
CA VAL A 35 1.59 1.89 1.40
C VAL A 35 0.25 1.39 1.97
N PHE A 36 -0.38 0.43 1.32
CA PHE A 36 -1.64 -0.16 1.77
C PHE A 36 -1.51 -0.86 3.12
N ALA A 37 -0.41 -1.60 3.33
CA ALA A 37 -0.14 -2.26 4.60
C ALA A 37 0.05 -1.25 5.75
N VAL A 38 0.82 -0.18 5.52
CA VAL A 38 1.01 0.90 6.50
C VAL A 38 -0.32 1.56 6.84
N LEU A 39 -1.12 1.90 5.83
CA LEU A 39 -2.43 2.52 6.02
C LEU A 39 -3.39 1.57 6.76
N SER A 40 -3.37 0.28 6.42
CA SER A 40 -4.21 -0.74 7.06
C SER A 40 -3.85 -0.92 8.53
N ILE A 41 -2.55 -1.00 8.86
CA ILE A 41 -2.07 -1.06 10.24
C ILE A 41 -2.49 0.20 11.00
N PHE A 42 -2.35 1.38 10.39
CA PHE A 42 -2.77 2.64 10.99
C PHE A 42 -4.28 2.64 11.28
N ILE A 43 -5.11 2.25 10.31
CA ILE A 43 -6.58 2.21 10.47
C ILE A 43 -6.98 1.21 11.56
N LEU A 44 -6.43 -0.01 11.54
CA LEU A 44 -6.75 -1.01 12.55
C LEU A 44 -6.36 -0.54 13.95
N THR A 45 -5.15 0.01 14.10
CA THR A 45 -4.67 0.57 15.36
C THR A 45 -5.55 1.73 15.83
N TYR A 46 -5.91 2.65 14.94
CA TYR A 46 -6.78 3.78 15.25
C TYR A 46 -8.14 3.31 15.76
N VAL A 47 -8.78 2.37 15.04
CA VAL A 47 -10.11 1.85 15.38
C VAL A 47 -10.08 1.10 16.71
N THR A 48 -9.09 0.23 16.94
CA THR A 48 -9.00 -0.51 18.22
C THR A 48 -8.70 0.41 19.40
N ASN A 49 -7.87 1.44 19.20
CA ASN A 49 -7.58 2.43 20.22
C ASN A 49 -8.80 3.32 20.51
N ALA A 50 -9.53 3.73 19.48
CA ALA A 50 -10.77 4.48 19.64
C ALA A 50 -11.83 3.67 20.41
N ALA A 51 -11.96 2.38 20.10
CA ALA A 51 -12.85 1.47 20.83
C ALA A 51 -12.46 1.34 22.31
N GLN A 52 -11.17 1.13 22.60
CA GLN A 52 -10.68 1.07 23.99
C GLN A 52 -10.90 2.39 24.74
N ASN A 53 -10.61 3.52 24.11
CA ASN A 53 -10.81 4.83 24.72
C ASN A 53 -12.28 5.09 25.01
N LYS A 54 -13.19 4.66 24.12
CA LYS A 54 -14.62 4.75 24.32
C LYS A 54 -15.07 3.89 25.51
N ILE A 55 -14.61 2.64 25.60
CA ILE A 55 -14.91 1.76 26.75
C ILE A 55 -14.42 2.36 28.07
N GLN A 56 -13.19 2.89 28.09
CA GLN A 56 -12.65 3.54 29.29
C GLN A 56 -13.45 4.80 29.67
N GLN A 57 -13.83 5.61 28.68
CA GLN A 57 -14.69 6.77 28.91
C GLN A 57 -16.06 6.36 29.46
N ASP A 58 -16.66 5.32 28.91
CA ASP A 58 -17.97 4.82 29.35
C ASP A 58 -17.88 4.23 30.76
N LEU A 59 -16.84 3.45 31.06
CA LEU A 59 -16.56 2.95 32.40
C LEU A 59 -16.40 4.10 33.41
N ARG A 60 -15.64 5.13 33.04
CA ARG A 60 -15.44 6.32 33.87
C ARG A 60 -16.72 7.11 34.10
N GLN A 61 -17.56 7.26 33.07
CA GLN A 61 -18.85 7.92 33.16
C GLN A 61 -19.83 7.11 34.02
N THR A 62 -19.86 5.79 33.87
CA THR A 62 -20.68 4.89 34.69
C THR A 62 -20.23 4.95 36.15
N ALA A 63 -18.93 4.91 36.43
CA ALA A 63 -18.41 4.98 37.81
C ALA A 63 -18.72 6.33 38.46
N ALA A 64 -18.38 7.45 37.80
CA ALA A 64 -18.64 8.78 38.33
C ALA A 64 -20.14 9.08 38.47
N GLY A 65 -20.94 8.69 37.48
CA GLY A 65 -22.40 8.83 37.52
C GLY A 65 -23.03 8.02 38.64
N SER A 66 -22.59 6.76 38.81
CA SER A 66 -23.07 5.88 39.89
C SER A 66 -22.65 6.37 41.28
N ALA A 67 -21.47 6.99 41.42
CA ALA A 67 -21.05 7.56 42.70
C ALA A 67 -22.00 8.68 43.17
N LEU A 68 -22.55 9.45 42.22
CA LEU A 68 -23.50 10.54 42.49
C LEU A 68 -24.91 10.04 42.86
N THR A 69 -25.26 8.80 42.52
CA THR A 69 -26.58 8.24 42.86
C THR A 69 -26.62 7.59 44.25
N VAL A 70 -25.45 7.35 44.87
CA VAL A 70 -25.37 6.76 46.20
C VAL A 70 -25.95 7.70 47.26
N ASN A 71 -26.96 7.23 48.01
CA ASN A 71 -27.51 7.96 49.13
C ASN A 71 -26.53 7.97 50.32
N VAL A 72 -25.83 9.08 50.52
CA VAL A 72 -24.80 9.23 51.56
C VAL A 72 -25.34 9.05 52.99
N PRO A 73 -26.48 9.66 53.39
CA PRO A 73 -27.07 9.42 54.72
C PRO A 73 -27.38 7.93 54.99
N ASP A 74 -27.89 7.21 54.01
CA ASP A 74 -28.16 5.77 54.13
C ASP A 74 -26.87 4.96 54.24
N LEU A 75 -25.83 5.35 53.49
CA LEU A 75 -24.52 4.69 53.56
C LEU A 75 -23.90 4.86 54.95
N GLN A 76 -23.93 6.08 55.49
CA GLN A 76 -23.47 6.36 56.86
C GLN A 76 -24.30 5.60 57.91
N SER A 77 -25.62 5.51 57.70
CA SER A 77 -26.52 4.75 58.56
C SER A 77 -26.19 3.25 58.53
N LEU A 78 -25.91 2.67 57.36
CA LEU A 78 -25.47 1.28 57.22
C LEU A 78 -24.17 1.04 58.00
N LEU A 79 -23.18 1.91 57.80
CA LEU A 79 -21.88 1.83 58.49
C LEU A 79 -21.99 2.00 60.01
N THR A 80 -23.06 2.62 60.51
CA THR A 80 -23.29 2.78 61.95
C THR A 80 -24.10 1.61 62.53
N GLN A 81 -25.11 1.13 61.81
CA GLN A 81 -26.02 0.08 62.26
C GLN A 81 -25.39 -1.32 62.23
N VAL A 82 -24.57 -1.59 61.22
CA VAL A 82 -23.94 -2.90 61.05
C VAL A 82 -22.51 -2.84 61.57
N PRO A 83 -22.17 -3.63 62.62
CA PRO A 83 -20.83 -3.70 63.20
C PRO A 83 -19.75 -4.15 62.20
N ASP A 84 -18.51 -4.29 62.69
CA ASP A 84 -17.43 -4.88 61.90
C ASP A 84 -17.71 -6.30 61.40
N TYR A 85 -16.86 -6.74 60.47
CA TYR A 85 -16.93 -8.06 59.87
C TYR A 85 -17.20 -9.17 60.90
N ASP A 86 -18.27 -9.94 60.65
CA ASP A 86 -18.64 -11.12 61.44
C ASP A 86 -18.48 -12.38 60.58
N PRO A 87 -17.50 -13.26 60.88
CA PRO A 87 -17.35 -14.54 60.17
C PRO A 87 -18.58 -15.46 60.23
N LYS A 88 -19.46 -15.28 61.23
CA LYS A 88 -20.72 -16.04 61.34
C LYS A 88 -21.84 -15.44 60.49
N ASN A 89 -21.75 -14.17 60.14
CA ASN A 89 -22.67 -13.46 59.28
C ASN A 89 -21.91 -12.56 58.29
N PRO A 90 -21.12 -13.13 57.36
CA PRO A 90 -20.26 -12.37 56.45
C PRO A 90 -21.05 -11.48 55.48
N TYR A 91 -22.35 -11.76 55.32
CA TYR A 91 -23.27 -11.00 54.48
C TYR A 91 -24.52 -10.67 55.32
N PRO A 92 -24.63 -9.47 55.90
CA PRO A 92 -25.73 -9.07 56.80
C PRO A 92 -27.03 -8.82 56.02
N ARG A 93 -27.57 -9.88 55.41
CA ARG A 93 -28.73 -9.88 54.49
C ARG A 93 -30.03 -9.51 55.19
N ASP A 94 -30.08 -9.63 56.51
CA ASP A 94 -31.19 -9.19 57.36
C ASP A 94 -31.25 -7.67 57.52
N ASN A 95 -30.15 -6.95 57.23
CA ASN A 95 -30.14 -5.49 57.24
C ASN A 95 -30.70 -4.91 55.92
N ASN A 96 -31.78 -4.12 56.04
CA ASN A 96 -32.45 -3.51 54.89
C ASN A 96 -31.56 -2.58 54.05
N LEU A 97 -30.65 -1.83 54.68
CA LEU A 97 -29.76 -0.91 53.97
C LEU A 97 -28.67 -1.67 53.20
N TYR A 98 -28.13 -2.74 53.79
CA TYR A 98 -27.20 -3.63 53.09
C TYR A 98 -27.85 -4.23 51.83
N GLY A 99 -29.06 -4.80 51.98
CA GLY A 99 -29.85 -5.31 50.87
C GLY A 99 -30.13 -4.25 49.80
N LYS A 100 -30.49 -3.02 50.21
CA LYS A 100 -30.72 -1.88 49.32
C LYS A 100 -29.49 -1.57 48.46
N PHE A 101 -28.31 -1.39 49.05
CA PHE A 101 -27.11 -1.05 48.28
C PHE A 101 -26.69 -2.16 47.33
N ASN A 102 -26.76 -3.44 47.74
CA ASN A 102 -26.47 -4.54 46.82
C ASN A 102 -27.47 -4.57 45.64
N SER A 103 -28.75 -4.28 45.89
CA SER A 103 -29.77 -4.19 44.85
C SER A 103 -29.55 -3.01 43.91
N GLU A 104 -29.15 -1.85 44.41
CA GLU A 104 -28.82 -0.67 43.59
C GLU A 104 -27.61 -0.95 42.68
N LEU A 105 -26.57 -1.61 43.21
CA LEU A 105 -25.42 -2.04 42.43
C LEU A 105 -25.79 -3.09 41.37
N ASN A 106 -26.66 -4.05 41.72
CA ASN A 106 -27.16 -5.01 40.73
C ASN A 106 -27.97 -4.31 39.63
N HIS A 107 -28.76 -3.28 39.95
CA HIS A 107 -29.51 -2.52 38.96
C HIS A 107 -28.59 -1.76 37.99
N ILE A 108 -27.46 -1.22 38.46
CA ILE A 108 -26.43 -0.64 37.58
C ILE A 108 -25.95 -1.69 36.56
N ARG A 109 -25.72 -2.93 36.99
CA ARG A 109 -25.37 -4.04 36.10
C ARG A 109 -26.50 -4.39 35.12
N GLU A 110 -27.76 -4.33 35.53
CA GLU A 110 -28.89 -4.56 34.61
C GLU A 110 -28.94 -3.53 33.49
N LEU A 111 -28.57 -2.28 33.79
CA LEU A 111 -28.48 -1.18 32.82
C LEU A 111 -27.20 -1.22 31.98
N VAL A 112 -26.10 -1.67 32.59
CA VAL A 112 -24.77 -1.79 31.98
C VAL A 112 -24.26 -3.23 32.21
N PRO A 113 -24.64 -4.19 31.34
CA PRO A 113 -24.42 -5.63 31.57
C PRO A 113 -22.97 -6.05 31.84
N GLU A 114 -22.01 -5.32 31.31
CA GLU A 114 -20.57 -5.51 31.50
C GLU A 114 -20.07 -5.02 32.87
N ALA A 115 -20.81 -4.15 33.56
CA ALA A 115 -20.42 -3.55 34.83
C ALA A 115 -20.44 -4.57 35.98
N ARG A 116 -19.40 -4.54 36.81
CA ARG A 116 -19.33 -5.25 38.08
C ARG A 116 -19.11 -4.22 39.21
N PRO A 117 -20.16 -3.50 39.62
CA PRO A 117 -20.03 -2.40 40.57
C PRO A 117 -19.97 -2.87 42.03
N TYR A 118 -19.20 -2.16 42.84
CA TYR A 118 -19.03 -2.41 44.27
C TYR A 118 -18.72 -1.10 45.03
N ILE A 119 -19.04 -1.08 46.32
CA ILE A 119 -18.75 0.03 47.24
C ILE A 119 -17.71 -0.43 48.27
N TYR A 120 -16.74 0.43 48.54
CA TYR A 120 -15.75 0.26 49.58
C TYR A 120 -15.50 1.57 50.32
N VAL A 121 -14.97 1.46 51.54
CA VAL A 121 -14.68 2.60 52.42
C VAL A 121 -13.29 2.48 53.03
N LEU A 122 -12.74 3.61 53.46
CA LEU A 122 -11.53 3.65 54.29
C LEU A 122 -11.94 3.56 55.75
N ASP A 123 -11.38 2.60 56.48
CA ASP A 123 -11.56 2.51 57.93
C ASP A 123 -10.62 3.50 58.63
N PRO A 124 -11.13 4.51 59.35
CA PRO A 124 -10.29 5.53 59.97
C PRO A 124 -9.46 5.01 61.14
N ARG A 125 -9.73 3.80 61.64
CA ARG A 125 -9.04 3.24 62.81
C ARG A 125 -7.68 2.64 62.45
N ASP A 126 -7.54 2.12 61.24
CA ASP A 126 -6.34 1.41 60.80
C ASP A 126 -5.86 1.78 59.38
N ASP A 127 -6.51 2.74 58.71
CA ASP A 127 -6.20 3.20 57.34
C ASP A 127 -6.26 2.07 56.28
N THR A 128 -7.11 1.07 56.53
CA THR A 128 -7.32 -0.05 55.59
C THR A 128 -8.67 0.06 54.88
N LEU A 129 -8.73 -0.47 53.65
CA LEU A 129 -9.96 -0.48 52.86
C LEU A 129 -10.85 -1.66 53.26
N ARG A 130 -12.16 -1.41 53.31
CA ARG A 130 -13.21 -2.35 53.71
C ARG A 130 -14.28 -2.43 52.63
N TRP A 131 -14.69 -3.64 52.27
CA TRP A 131 -15.85 -3.84 51.38
C TRP A 131 -17.15 -3.45 52.08
N VAL A 132 -18.12 -2.90 51.34
CA VAL A 132 -19.43 -2.51 51.89
C VAL A 132 -20.57 -3.16 51.13
N ALA A 133 -20.56 -3.12 49.81
CA ALA A 133 -21.63 -3.68 48.99
C ALA A 133 -21.08 -4.14 47.65
N THR A 134 -21.70 -5.16 47.06
CA THR A 134 -21.34 -5.68 45.74
C THR A 134 -22.58 -6.05 44.95
N TRP A 135 -22.51 -5.93 43.63
CA TRP A 135 -23.62 -6.22 42.73
C TRP A 135 -24.13 -7.67 42.85
N ASP A 136 -23.27 -8.63 43.19
CA ASP A 136 -23.61 -10.06 43.22
C ASP A 136 -24.05 -10.55 44.60
N ALA A 137 -23.89 -9.75 45.65
CA ALA A 137 -24.32 -10.12 47.00
C ALA A 137 -25.86 -10.26 47.12
N VAL A 138 -26.63 -9.80 46.13
CA VAL A 138 -28.07 -10.12 46.05
C VAL A 138 -28.32 -11.61 45.81
N ASP A 139 -27.42 -12.30 45.10
CA ASP A 139 -27.48 -13.74 44.89
C ASP A 139 -26.89 -14.48 46.11
N GLN A 140 -27.66 -15.42 46.67
CA GLN A 140 -27.22 -16.24 47.80
C GLN A 140 -26.21 -17.32 47.39
N GLN A 141 -26.13 -17.62 46.11
CA GLN A 141 -25.25 -18.65 45.55
C GLN A 141 -23.99 -18.06 44.92
N SER A 142 -23.81 -16.73 44.95
CA SER A 142 -22.60 -16.11 44.42
C SER A 142 -21.35 -16.64 45.15
N THR A 143 -20.39 -17.10 44.36
CA THR A 143 -19.06 -17.50 44.84
C THR A 143 -18.02 -16.40 44.68
N THR A 144 -18.39 -15.27 44.10
CA THR A 144 -17.49 -14.14 43.80
C THR A 144 -17.71 -12.93 44.72
N SER A 145 -18.78 -12.93 45.52
CA SER A 145 -19.08 -11.83 46.44
C SER A 145 -18.09 -11.74 47.58
N VAL A 146 -17.71 -10.53 47.92
CA VAL A 146 -16.83 -10.23 49.07
C VAL A 146 -17.67 -9.89 50.32
N PRO A 147 -17.19 -10.28 51.52
CA PRO A 147 -17.96 -10.10 52.75
C PRO A 147 -18.04 -8.63 53.17
N TYR A 148 -19.15 -8.25 53.82
CA TYR A 148 -19.32 -6.92 54.40
C TYR A 148 -18.22 -6.65 55.43
N ARG A 149 -17.54 -5.50 55.30
CA ARG A 149 -16.36 -5.11 56.07
C ARG A 149 -15.20 -6.11 56.07
N GLY A 150 -15.13 -7.03 55.11
CA GLY A 150 -13.91 -7.77 54.83
C GLY A 150 -12.78 -6.83 54.42
N LEU A 151 -11.53 -7.22 54.70
CA LEU A 151 -10.37 -6.48 54.21
C LEU A 151 -10.31 -6.57 52.69
N VAL A 152 -10.15 -5.43 52.02
CA VAL A 152 -9.93 -5.39 50.58
C VAL A 152 -8.63 -6.11 50.20
N SER A 153 -7.57 -5.94 51.01
CA SER A 153 -6.27 -6.57 50.81
C SER A 153 -6.26 -8.10 50.90
N ASP A 154 -7.32 -8.73 51.41
CA ASP A 154 -7.44 -10.19 51.44
C ASP A 154 -7.79 -10.76 50.05
N VAL A 155 -8.32 -9.91 49.16
CA VAL A 155 -8.87 -10.33 47.86
C VAL A 155 -8.09 -9.72 46.69
N VAL A 156 -7.51 -8.53 46.87
CA VAL A 156 -6.79 -7.81 45.82
C VAL A 156 -5.37 -7.45 46.24
N ASP A 157 -4.48 -7.31 45.25
CA ASP A 157 -3.07 -6.97 45.48
C ASP A 157 -2.85 -5.51 45.92
N ALA A 158 -1.61 -5.20 46.31
CA ALA A 158 -1.23 -3.88 46.81
C ALA A 158 -1.34 -2.77 45.74
N ASP A 159 -1.16 -3.10 44.45
CA ASP A 159 -1.30 -2.12 43.36
C ASP A 159 -2.76 -1.69 43.21
N ARG A 160 -3.69 -2.65 43.25
CA ARG A 160 -5.13 -2.37 43.23
C ARG A 160 -5.58 -1.60 44.47
N VAL A 161 -5.08 -1.94 45.65
CA VAL A 161 -5.34 -1.15 46.87
C VAL A 161 -4.91 0.31 46.70
N ALA A 162 -3.76 0.58 46.06
CA ALA A 162 -3.30 1.95 45.82
C ALA A 162 -4.24 2.72 44.88
N HIS A 163 -4.69 2.10 43.78
CA HIS A 163 -5.68 2.69 42.88
C HIS A 163 -7.02 2.95 43.58
N MET A 164 -7.48 2.00 44.40
CA MET A 164 -8.69 2.14 45.21
C MET A 164 -8.58 3.30 46.21
N LYS A 165 -7.42 3.47 46.88
CA LYS A 165 -7.17 4.64 47.74
C LYS A 165 -7.20 5.95 46.94
N GLY A 166 -6.67 5.96 45.71
CA GLY A 166 -6.80 7.10 44.81
C GLY A 166 -8.26 7.42 44.43
N GLY A 167 -9.08 6.38 44.27
CA GLY A 167 -10.52 6.47 44.02
C GLY A 167 -11.33 7.17 45.11
N LEU A 168 -10.80 7.24 46.34
CA LEU A 168 -11.40 8.03 47.42
C LEU A 168 -11.15 9.54 47.25
N GLN A 169 -10.18 9.95 46.44
CA GLN A 169 -9.82 11.37 46.26
C GLN A 169 -10.39 11.94 44.96
N GLN A 170 -10.35 11.15 43.89
CA GLN A 170 -10.78 11.55 42.55
C GLN A 170 -11.13 10.32 41.72
N THR A 171 -11.71 10.54 40.55
CA THR A 171 -11.96 9.42 39.64
C THR A 171 -10.64 8.92 39.03
N VAL A 172 -10.30 7.66 39.29
CA VAL A 172 -9.03 7.01 38.88
C VAL A 172 -9.33 5.77 38.07
N ASP A 173 -8.70 5.68 36.90
CA ASP A 173 -8.75 4.49 36.04
C ASP A 173 -7.58 3.57 36.39
N GLN A 174 -7.82 2.26 36.37
CA GLN A 174 -6.80 1.23 36.50
C GLN A 174 -6.67 0.49 35.17
N SER A 175 -5.42 0.25 34.78
CA SER A 175 -5.10 -0.55 33.60
C SER A 175 -5.50 -2.01 33.80
N ALA A 176 -5.42 -2.80 32.73
CA ALA A 176 -5.79 -4.21 32.79
C ALA A 176 -5.01 -4.96 33.89
N TYR A 177 -5.74 -5.67 34.76
CA TYR A 177 -5.18 -6.51 35.82
C TYR A 177 -5.89 -7.88 35.82
N THR A 178 -5.38 -8.82 36.61
CA THR A 178 -5.96 -10.17 36.73
C THR A 178 -5.97 -10.61 38.19
N ASP A 179 -7.09 -11.16 38.63
CA ASP A 179 -7.31 -11.72 39.95
C ASP A 179 -7.90 -13.15 39.87
N ALA A 180 -8.30 -13.71 41.00
CA ALA A 180 -8.88 -15.06 41.08
C ALA A 180 -10.22 -15.18 40.31
N ASN A 181 -10.91 -14.07 40.06
CA ASN A 181 -12.24 -14.03 39.44
C ASN A 181 -12.19 -13.68 37.95
N GLY A 182 -11.04 -13.23 37.43
CA GLY A 182 -10.84 -12.97 36.00
C GLY A 182 -9.82 -11.88 35.71
N SER A 183 -9.84 -11.39 34.47
CA SER A 183 -9.07 -10.22 34.04
C SER A 183 -10.01 -9.05 33.81
N TRP A 184 -9.59 -7.85 34.22
CA TRP A 184 -10.48 -6.71 34.35
C TRP A 184 -9.76 -5.40 34.01
N ILE A 185 -10.54 -4.39 33.63
CA ILE A 185 -10.19 -2.98 33.77
C ILE A 185 -11.14 -2.37 34.80
N ALA A 186 -10.68 -1.37 35.55
CA ALA A 186 -11.50 -0.77 36.60
C ALA A 186 -11.46 0.74 36.55
N THR A 187 -12.54 1.37 37.00
CA THR A 187 -12.52 2.78 37.40
C THR A 187 -13.11 2.92 38.79
N TYR A 188 -12.48 3.76 39.59
CA TYR A 188 -12.89 4.09 40.94
C TYR A 188 -13.31 5.55 41.01
N SER A 189 -14.39 5.86 41.71
CA SER A 189 -14.89 7.23 41.85
C SER A 189 -15.37 7.51 43.28
N PRO A 190 -15.06 8.70 43.84
CA PRO A 190 -15.37 9.00 45.22
C PRO A 190 -16.87 9.22 45.41
N ILE A 191 -17.39 8.71 46.52
CA ILE A 191 -18.74 9.00 47.00
C ILE A 191 -18.60 10.17 47.97
N THR A 192 -19.03 11.36 47.52
CA THR A 192 -18.93 12.61 48.28
C THR A 192 -20.27 13.05 48.81
N GLY A 193 -20.32 13.44 50.09
CA GLY A 193 -21.45 14.13 50.69
C GLY A 193 -21.66 15.54 50.11
N PRO A 194 -22.80 16.19 50.42
CA PRO A 194 -23.10 17.57 49.95
C PRO A 194 -22.09 18.63 50.40
N ASP A 195 -21.37 18.37 51.49
CA ASP A 195 -20.32 19.20 52.07
C ASP A 195 -18.92 18.92 51.48
N GLY A 196 -18.82 18.00 50.51
CA GLY A 196 -17.57 17.57 49.90
C GLY A 196 -16.80 16.53 50.72
N THR A 197 -17.37 16.03 51.82
CA THR A 197 -16.74 14.94 52.60
C THR A 197 -16.78 13.63 51.84
N VAL A 198 -15.65 12.93 51.76
CA VAL A 198 -15.58 11.60 51.14
C VAL A 198 -16.02 10.57 52.18
N VAL A 199 -17.08 9.82 51.86
CA VAL A 199 -17.64 8.78 52.75
C VAL A 199 -17.23 7.37 52.30
N GLY A 200 -16.86 7.23 51.03
CA GLY A 200 -16.41 5.99 50.44
C GLY A 200 -16.08 6.18 48.96
N ALA A 201 -15.98 5.10 48.23
CA ALA A 201 -15.86 5.12 46.78
C ALA A 201 -16.63 3.95 46.16
N ILE A 202 -17.07 4.16 44.93
CA ILE A 202 -17.58 3.11 44.07
C ILE A 202 -16.45 2.68 43.14
N GLY A 203 -16.26 1.37 42.99
CA GLY A 203 -15.45 0.81 41.92
C GLY A 203 -16.34 0.03 40.96
N ILE A 204 -16.00 0.08 39.68
CA ILE A 204 -16.67 -0.69 38.65
C ILE A 204 -15.60 -1.41 37.85
N ASP A 205 -15.71 -2.73 37.76
CA ASP A 205 -14.88 -3.53 36.85
C ASP A 205 -15.65 -3.83 35.57
N TYR A 206 -14.97 -3.71 34.42
CA TYR A 206 -15.38 -4.35 33.18
C TYR A 206 -14.46 -5.54 32.90
N PRO A 207 -15.01 -6.70 32.50
CA PRO A 207 -14.19 -7.86 32.16
C PRO A 207 -13.34 -7.53 30.93
N LEU A 208 -12.07 -7.94 30.95
CA LEU A 208 -11.16 -7.76 29.82
C LEU A 208 -11.68 -8.48 28.57
N SER A 209 -12.44 -9.57 28.74
CA SER A 209 -13.12 -10.27 27.64
C SER A 209 -14.10 -9.36 26.89
N TYR A 210 -14.80 -8.45 27.57
CA TYR A 210 -15.68 -7.48 26.88
C TYR A 210 -14.87 -6.51 26.02
N LEU A 211 -13.72 -6.02 26.51
CA LEU A 211 -12.82 -5.20 25.71
C LEU A 211 -12.30 -5.96 24.48
N GLU A 212 -11.95 -7.24 24.64
CA GLU A 212 -11.51 -8.10 23.54
C GLU A 212 -12.63 -8.37 22.53
N GLU A 213 -13.86 -8.61 22.98
CA GLU A 213 -15.04 -8.80 22.13
C GLU A 213 -15.34 -7.56 21.29
N VAL A 214 -15.32 -6.38 21.90
CA VAL A 214 -15.55 -5.12 21.17
C VAL A 214 -14.44 -4.88 20.14
N ARG A 215 -13.17 -5.14 20.49
CA ARG A 215 -12.05 -5.05 19.54
C ARG A 215 -12.20 -6.05 18.40
N ALA A 216 -12.52 -7.30 18.70
CA ALA A 216 -12.73 -8.34 17.70
C ALA A 216 -13.92 -8.01 16.79
N GLY A 217 -14.99 -7.43 17.34
CA GLY A 217 -16.13 -6.91 16.58
C GLY A 217 -15.72 -5.81 15.61
N ALA A 218 -14.93 -4.84 16.07
CA ALA A 218 -14.41 -3.77 15.22
C ALA A 218 -13.54 -4.30 14.07
N ILE A 219 -12.64 -5.25 14.36
CA ILE A 219 -11.80 -5.91 13.34
C ILE A 219 -12.65 -6.71 12.36
N ARG A 220 -13.68 -7.43 12.84
CA ARG A 220 -14.58 -8.24 11.99
C ARG A 220 -15.33 -7.38 10.97
N VAL A 221 -15.62 -6.12 11.31
CA VAL A 221 -16.24 -5.15 10.38
C VAL A 221 -15.20 -4.52 9.43
N VAL A 222 -14.05 -4.09 9.95
CA VAL A 222 -13.07 -3.32 9.16
C VAL A 222 -12.22 -4.21 8.26
N ALA A 223 -11.81 -5.40 8.71
CA ALA A 223 -10.89 -6.26 7.97
C ALA A 223 -11.43 -6.71 6.59
N PRO A 224 -12.71 -7.13 6.43
CA PRO A 224 -13.26 -7.45 5.12
C PRO A 224 -13.23 -6.26 4.15
N ILE A 225 -13.49 -5.04 4.63
CA ILE A 225 -13.44 -3.82 3.83
C ILE A 225 -12.01 -3.57 3.32
N LEU A 226 -11.01 -3.76 4.19
CA LEU A 226 -9.60 -3.66 3.78
C LEU A 226 -9.22 -4.74 2.76
N VAL A 227 -9.67 -5.99 2.94
CA VAL A 227 -9.40 -7.07 1.97
C VAL A 227 -10.00 -6.74 0.61
N VAL A 228 -11.27 -6.33 0.55
CA VAL A 228 -11.92 -5.92 -0.70
C VAL A 228 -11.20 -4.72 -1.32
N GLY A 229 -10.84 -3.72 -0.52
CA GLY A 229 -10.07 -2.56 -0.96
C GLY A 229 -8.71 -2.95 -1.56
N TYR A 230 -8.01 -3.91 -0.97
CA TYR A 230 -6.74 -4.42 -1.48
C TYR A 230 -6.92 -5.16 -2.81
N VAL A 231 -7.95 -6.00 -2.95
CA VAL A 231 -8.26 -6.68 -4.22
C VAL A 231 -8.56 -5.65 -5.31
N LEU A 232 -9.36 -4.63 -5.02
CA LEU A 232 -9.65 -3.55 -5.97
C LEU A 232 -8.38 -2.77 -6.36
N LEU A 233 -7.49 -2.51 -5.39
CA LEU A 233 -6.18 -1.90 -5.66
C LEU A 233 -5.33 -2.75 -6.61
N LEU A 234 -5.28 -4.07 -6.42
CA LEU A 234 -4.54 -4.99 -7.31
C LEU A 234 -5.14 -5.00 -8.72
N VAL A 235 -6.47 -5.03 -8.83
CA VAL A 235 -7.16 -4.92 -10.12
C VAL A 235 -6.83 -3.59 -10.80
N LEU A 236 -6.83 -2.48 -10.06
CA LEU A 236 -6.47 -1.17 -10.59
C LEU A 236 -5.02 -1.13 -11.10
N VAL A 237 -4.07 -1.65 -10.32
CA VAL A 237 -2.66 -1.75 -10.72
C VAL A 237 -2.51 -2.60 -11.98
N LEU A 238 -3.24 -3.71 -12.09
CA LEU A 238 -3.26 -4.55 -13.29
C LEU A 238 -3.78 -3.79 -14.51
N VAL A 239 -4.93 -3.12 -14.38
CA VAL A 239 -5.56 -2.34 -15.46
C VAL A 239 -4.61 -1.23 -15.92
N VAL A 240 -4.14 -0.39 -15.01
CA VAL A 240 -3.24 0.74 -15.32
C VAL A 240 -1.93 0.27 -15.93
N SER A 241 -1.30 -0.78 -15.35
CA SER A 241 -0.07 -1.36 -15.90
C SER A 241 -0.27 -1.88 -17.33
N THR A 242 -1.40 -2.55 -17.60
CA THR A 242 -1.71 -3.03 -18.95
C THR A 242 -2.00 -1.90 -19.94
N TRP A 243 -2.68 -0.86 -19.49
CA TRP A 243 -3.03 0.28 -20.33
C TRP A 243 -1.79 1.08 -20.74
N LEU A 244 -0.88 1.36 -19.80
CA LEU A 244 0.38 2.06 -20.08
C LEU A 244 1.36 1.24 -20.93
N THR A 245 1.53 -0.05 -20.64
CA THR A 245 2.57 -0.85 -21.31
C THR A 245 2.21 -1.31 -22.72
N ARG A 246 0.92 -1.31 -23.09
CA ARG A 246 0.47 -1.73 -24.43
C ARG A 246 0.93 -0.76 -25.54
N PRO A 247 0.67 0.56 -25.47
CA PRO A 247 1.14 1.53 -26.45
C PRO A 247 2.67 1.56 -26.57
N LEU A 248 3.37 1.54 -25.44
CA LEU A 248 4.83 1.49 -25.40
C LEU A 248 5.40 0.31 -26.18
N LYS A 249 4.84 -0.90 -26.00
CA LYS A 249 5.26 -2.08 -26.77
C LYS A 249 4.98 -1.94 -28.27
N ARG A 250 3.89 -1.29 -28.67
CA ARG A 250 3.58 -1.05 -30.09
C ARG A 250 4.60 -0.11 -30.71
N LEU A 251 4.93 0.99 -30.03
CA LEU A 251 5.95 1.93 -30.48
C LEU A 251 7.33 1.26 -30.57
N THR A 252 7.73 0.46 -29.56
CA THR A 252 9.00 -0.29 -29.64
C THR A 252 9.06 -1.22 -30.84
N LYS A 253 7.98 -1.95 -31.15
CA LYS A 253 7.92 -2.81 -32.34
C LYS A 253 7.99 -2.01 -33.64
N ALA A 254 7.31 -0.87 -33.71
CA ALA A 254 7.37 0.02 -34.86
C ALA A 254 8.80 0.53 -35.10
N THR A 255 9.53 0.90 -34.04
CA THR A 255 10.94 1.28 -34.14
C THR A 255 11.80 0.16 -34.74
N THR A 256 11.60 -1.10 -34.32
CA THR A 256 12.35 -2.24 -34.86
C THR A 256 12.07 -2.45 -36.35
N ARG A 257 10.81 -2.35 -36.78
CA ARG A 257 10.42 -2.48 -38.19
C ARG A 257 11.04 -1.39 -39.07
N ILE A 258 11.06 -0.13 -38.60
CA ILE A 258 11.76 0.97 -39.31
C ILE A 258 13.25 0.65 -39.47
N ALA A 259 13.89 0.10 -38.43
CA ALA A 259 15.30 -0.28 -38.49
C ALA A 259 15.58 -1.39 -39.52
N GLU A 260 14.58 -2.20 -39.85
CA GLU A 260 14.61 -3.24 -40.88
C GLU A 260 14.24 -2.72 -42.28
N GLY A 261 13.95 -1.42 -42.42
CA GLY A 261 13.55 -0.79 -43.70
C GLY A 261 12.05 -0.82 -43.99
N GLU A 262 11.22 -1.23 -43.02
CA GLU A 262 9.76 -1.22 -43.14
C GLU A 262 9.17 0.08 -42.59
N TYR A 263 8.74 0.96 -43.49
CA TYR A 263 8.23 2.30 -43.14
C TYR A 263 6.70 2.42 -43.14
N ASP A 264 5.97 1.41 -43.62
CA ASP A 264 4.50 1.39 -43.59
C ASP A 264 4.01 0.81 -42.24
N LEU A 265 3.76 1.70 -41.29
CA LEU A 265 3.43 1.35 -39.91
C LEU A 265 2.04 1.85 -39.53
N ASP A 266 1.19 0.94 -39.09
CA ASP A 266 -0.08 1.31 -38.48
C ASP A 266 0.11 1.73 -37.00
N LEU A 267 0.15 3.04 -36.78
CA LEU A 267 0.18 3.67 -35.46
C LEU A 267 -1.17 4.30 -35.05
N SER A 268 -2.22 4.11 -35.86
CA SER A 268 -3.54 4.72 -35.63
C SER A 268 -4.12 4.36 -34.25
N GLY A 269 -3.93 3.11 -33.82
CA GLY A 269 -4.39 2.62 -32.51
C GLY A 269 -3.63 3.19 -31.29
N VAL A 270 -2.61 4.03 -31.48
CA VAL A 270 -1.94 4.80 -30.41
C VAL A 270 -2.21 6.31 -30.56
N MET A 271 -2.35 6.80 -31.79
CA MET A 271 -2.63 8.22 -32.07
C MET A 271 -4.10 8.61 -31.87
N SER A 272 -5.03 7.67 -32.10
CA SER A 272 -6.47 7.93 -32.03
C SER A 272 -7.07 7.42 -30.72
N THR A 273 -6.57 7.94 -29.59
CA THR A 273 -7.19 7.72 -28.28
C THR A 273 -8.26 8.78 -28.02
N ARG A 274 -9.30 8.41 -27.25
CA ARG A 274 -10.38 9.33 -26.87
C ARG A 274 -9.88 10.53 -26.05
N PHE A 275 -8.72 10.39 -25.42
CA PHE A 275 -8.00 11.43 -24.71
C PHE A 275 -6.54 11.38 -25.18
N PRO A 276 -6.09 12.34 -26.01
CA PRO A 276 -4.69 12.43 -26.42
C PRO A 276 -3.83 12.70 -25.18
N ASP A 277 -2.83 11.85 -24.97
CA ASP A 277 -1.85 11.96 -23.89
C ASP A 277 -0.43 12.09 -24.47
N GLU A 278 0.58 12.12 -23.60
CA GLU A 278 1.98 12.16 -24.00
C GLU A 278 2.38 10.98 -24.90
N MET A 279 1.66 9.85 -24.83
CA MET A 279 1.91 8.70 -25.72
C MET A 279 1.40 8.97 -27.14
N ALA A 280 0.28 9.67 -27.30
CA ALA A 280 -0.23 10.09 -28.61
C ALA A 280 0.74 11.07 -29.29
N VAL A 281 1.23 12.07 -28.54
CA VAL A 281 2.24 13.03 -29.03
C VAL A 281 3.54 12.34 -29.43
N LEU A 282 3.99 11.36 -28.64
CA LEU A 282 5.16 10.57 -28.97
C LEU A 282 4.94 9.75 -30.25
N ALA A 283 3.78 9.13 -30.41
CA ALA A 283 3.44 8.35 -31.61
C ALA A 283 3.42 9.22 -32.88
N GLU A 284 2.86 10.43 -32.80
CA GLU A 284 2.85 11.39 -33.92
C GLU A 284 4.27 11.85 -34.31
N SER A 285 5.08 12.17 -33.29
CA SER A 285 6.48 12.54 -33.49
C SER A 285 7.27 11.40 -34.14
N PHE A 286 6.98 10.16 -33.74
CA PHE A 286 7.60 8.95 -34.27
C PHE A 286 7.18 8.67 -35.72
N ALA A 287 5.90 8.83 -36.05
CA ALA A 287 5.38 8.71 -37.42
C ALA A 287 6.06 9.73 -38.35
N THR A 288 6.17 10.98 -37.90
CA THR A 288 6.86 12.05 -38.66
C THR A 288 8.32 11.72 -38.92
N MET A 289 9.01 11.13 -37.94
CA MET A 289 10.41 10.69 -38.09
C MET A 289 10.53 9.56 -39.11
N ALA A 290 9.67 8.54 -39.01
CA ALA A 290 9.64 7.39 -39.92
C ALA A 290 9.51 7.84 -41.39
N ASP A 291 8.59 8.77 -41.66
CA ASP A 291 8.38 9.33 -42.99
C ASP A 291 9.59 10.12 -43.51
N LYS A 292 10.23 10.93 -42.66
CA LYS A 292 11.45 11.66 -43.04
C LYS A 292 12.60 10.71 -43.37
N VAL A 293 12.76 9.61 -42.63
CA VAL A 293 13.78 8.59 -42.93
C VAL A 293 13.48 7.92 -44.27
N ARG A 294 12.23 7.48 -44.49
CA ARG A 294 11.78 6.87 -45.75
C ARG A 294 12.06 7.78 -46.96
N ILE A 295 11.77 9.07 -46.85
CA ILE A 295 12.01 10.06 -47.92
C ILE A 295 13.51 10.19 -48.17
N ARG A 296 14.33 10.32 -47.13
CA ARG A 296 15.80 10.44 -47.25
C ARG A 296 16.43 9.20 -47.88
N GLU A 297 15.98 8.01 -47.52
CA GLU A 297 16.49 6.77 -48.10
C GLU A 297 16.13 6.69 -49.59
N LYS A 298 14.88 6.96 -49.97
CA LYS A 298 14.47 6.99 -51.39
C LYS A 298 15.29 7.99 -52.21
N GLU A 299 15.53 9.18 -51.66
CA GLU A 299 16.33 10.20 -52.32
C GLU A 299 17.79 9.76 -52.46
N LEU A 300 18.38 9.17 -51.41
CA LEU A 300 19.73 8.63 -51.46
C LEU A 300 19.84 7.49 -52.48
N THR A 301 18.87 6.57 -52.53
CA THR A 301 18.84 5.50 -53.55
C THR A 301 18.76 6.09 -54.96
N ARG A 302 17.96 7.15 -55.17
CA ARG A 302 17.87 7.85 -56.45
C ARG A 302 19.21 8.48 -56.83
N GLN A 303 19.86 9.19 -55.92
CA GLN A 303 21.17 9.81 -56.15
C GLN A 303 22.25 8.76 -56.46
N VAL A 304 22.29 7.66 -55.70
CA VAL A 304 23.22 6.55 -55.96
C VAL A 304 22.95 5.91 -57.33
N THR A 305 21.68 5.73 -57.70
CA THR A 305 21.32 5.17 -59.02
C THR A 305 21.73 6.11 -60.14
N GLN A 306 21.48 7.41 -60.00
CA GLN A 306 21.88 8.42 -60.97
C GLN A 306 23.41 8.47 -61.13
N LEU A 307 24.15 8.53 -60.02
CA LEU A 307 25.62 8.50 -60.03
C LEU A 307 26.15 7.23 -60.71
N ARG A 308 25.50 6.07 -60.50
CA ARG A 308 25.87 4.83 -61.20
C ARG A 308 25.72 4.96 -62.71
N VAL A 309 24.59 5.51 -63.17
CA VAL A 309 24.33 5.74 -64.60
C VAL A 309 25.35 6.72 -65.20
N GLU A 310 25.66 7.81 -64.49
CA GLU A 310 26.66 8.79 -64.92
C GLU A 310 28.07 8.17 -65.02
N ILE A 311 28.48 7.37 -64.03
CA ILE A 311 29.77 6.66 -64.04
C ILE A 311 29.83 5.65 -65.18
N ASP A 312 28.77 4.88 -65.40
CA ASP A 312 28.73 3.88 -66.48
C ASP A 312 28.77 4.55 -67.86
N ALA A 313 28.09 5.69 -68.03
CA ALA A 313 28.16 6.50 -69.24
C ALA A 313 29.58 7.06 -69.47
N ALA A 314 30.19 7.66 -68.44
CA ALA A 314 31.55 8.19 -68.53
C ALA A 314 32.59 7.12 -68.85
N LYS A 315 32.48 5.93 -68.24
CA LYS A 315 33.34 4.77 -68.58
C LYS A 315 33.16 4.32 -70.02
N ARG A 316 31.93 4.33 -70.52
CA ARG A 316 31.62 3.95 -71.89
C ARG A 316 32.21 4.96 -72.88
N ASP A 317 32.10 6.25 -72.59
CA ASP A 317 32.72 7.31 -73.40
C ASP A 317 34.25 7.18 -73.39
N GLN A 318 34.86 6.93 -72.23
CA GLN A 318 36.31 6.69 -72.13
C GLN A 318 36.76 5.48 -72.95
N ALA A 319 36.03 4.37 -72.88
CA ALA A 319 36.32 3.17 -73.68
C ALA A 319 36.15 3.41 -75.19
N VAL A 320 35.18 4.24 -75.60
CA VAL A 320 35.02 4.65 -77.01
C VAL A 320 36.21 5.50 -77.44
N THR A 321 36.63 6.49 -76.63
CA THR A 321 37.81 7.33 -76.92
C THR A 321 39.07 6.49 -77.06
N GLU A 322 39.33 5.56 -76.13
CA GLU A 322 40.48 4.65 -76.17
C GLU A 322 40.49 3.80 -77.45
N ILE A 323 39.32 3.30 -77.90
CA ILE A 323 39.20 2.58 -79.16
C ILE A 323 39.50 3.50 -80.36
N THR A 324 38.97 4.72 -80.37
CA THR A 324 39.17 5.68 -81.48
C THR A 324 40.61 6.21 -81.57
N GLU A 325 41.32 6.31 -80.45
CA GLU A 325 42.73 6.75 -80.40
C GLU A 325 43.72 5.58 -80.56
N SER A 326 43.26 4.33 -80.56
CA SER A 326 44.13 3.18 -80.78
C SER A 326 44.74 3.18 -82.19
N ASP A 327 45.96 2.63 -82.31
CA ASP A 327 46.72 2.47 -83.56
C ASP A 327 45.92 1.79 -84.70
N PHE A 328 44.88 1.02 -84.34
CA PHE A 328 43.99 0.38 -85.29
C PHE A 328 43.10 1.39 -86.06
N PHE A 329 42.52 2.38 -85.39
CA PHE A 329 41.65 3.36 -86.03
C PHE A 329 42.44 4.41 -86.83
N THR A 330 43.59 4.85 -86.31
CA THR A 330 44.51 5.74 -87.04
C THR A 330 45.07 5.06 -88.30
N SER A 331 45.45 3.78 -88.23
CA SER A 331 45.90 3.02 -89.42
C SER A 331 44.78 2.75 -90.42
N LEU A 332 43.54 2.51 -89.96
CA LEU A 332 42.38 2.36 -90.83
C LEU A 332 42.02 3.66 -91.56
N ALA A 333 42.03 4.79 -90.85
CA ALA A 333 41.83 6.12 -91.42
C ALA A 333 42.90 6.45 -92.46
N ALA A 334 44.18 6.19 -92.15
CA ALA A 334 45.29 6.34 -93.09
C ALA A 334 45.13 5.47 -94.34
N LYS A 335 44.66 4.22 -94.19
CA LYS A 335 44.43 3.29 -95.31
C LYS A 335 43.25 3.72 -96.20
N ALA A 336 42.18 4.24 -95.61
CA ALA A 336 41.05 4.79 -96.36
C ALA A 336 41.42 6.08 -97.12
N GLN A 337 42.26 6.93 -96.51
CA GLN A 337 42.78 8.14 -97.16
C GLN A 337 43.74 7.79 -98.32
N ALA A 338 44.58 6.76 -98.15
CA ALA A 338 45.42 6.21 -99.21
C ALA A 338 44.61 5.62 -100.39
N MET A 339 43.43 5.03 -100.13
CA MET A 339 42.54 4.61 -101.22
C MET A 339 41.88 5.78 -101.94
N ARG A 340 41.55 6.88 -101.23
CA ARG A 340 40.97 8.08 -101.85
C ARG A 340 41.97 8.82 -102.74
N SER A 341 43.23 8.93 -102.34
CA SER A 341 44.28 9.52 -103.19
C SER A 341 44.59 8.64 -104.41
N ARG A 342 44.48 7.31 -104.27
CA ARG A 342 44.68 6.35 -105.38
C ARG A 342 43.55 6.36 -106.43
N ASN A 343 42.38 6.92 -106.11
CA ASN A 343 41.28 7.11 -107.04
C ASN A 343 41.22 8.53 -107.64
N ALA A 344 42.16 9.42 -107.31
CA ALA A 344 42.19 10.81 -107.76
C ALA A 344 43.24 11.11 -108.85
N GLU A 345 43.83 10.08 -109.48
CA GLU A 345 44.83 10.22 -110.54
C GLU A 345 44.23 9.76 -111.90
N PRO A 346 44.13 10.64 -112.93
CA PRO A 346 43.44 10.31 -114.19
C PRO A 346 44.33 9.46 -115.12
N PRO A 347 43.78 8.52 -115.91
CA PRO A 347 44.59 7.74 -116.84
C PRO A 347 45.05 8.59 -118.03
N ALA A 348 46.36 8.52 -118.28
CA ALA A 348 47.04 9.11 -119.42
C ALA A 348 46.69 8.42 -120.75
N ASP A 349 46.62 9.25 -121.79
CA ASP A 349 46.41 8.98 -123.21
C ASP A 349 47.51 8.11 -123.86
N PRO A 350 47.15 7.17 -124.74
CA PRO A 350 48.02 6.75 -125.83
C PRO A 350 47.36 7.03 -127.19
N GLY A 351 47.85 8.06 -127.88
CA GLY A 351 47.44 8.41 -129.23
C GLY A 351 47.87 7.40 -130.31
N ILE A 352 47.04 7.27 -131.35
CA ILE A 352 47.42 6.81 -132.70
C ILE A 352 46.70 7.68 -133.75
N GLN A 353 47.48 8.60 -134.29
CA GLN A 353 47.67 9.13 -135.67
C GLN A 353 46.82 8.65 -136.89
N PRO A 354 46.90 9.38 -138.04
CA PRO A 354 45.75 9.93 -138.79
C PRO A 354 45.53 9.31 -140.18
N THR A 355 44.41 9.64 -140.83
CA THR A 355 44.31 9.76 -142.31
C THR A 355 43.18 10.69 -142.75
N THR A 356 43.58 11.69 -143.55
CA THR A 356 42.90 12.38 -144.67
C THR A 356 41.51 12.98 -144.51
#